data_AF-A0A0P7KHK8-F1
#
_entry.id   AF-A0A0P7KHK8-F1
#
_cell.length_a   1.000
_cell.length_b   1.000
_cell.length_c   1.000
_cell.angle_alpha   90.00
_cell.angle_beta   90.00
_cell.angle_gamma   90.00
#
_symmetry.space_group_name_H-M   'P 1'
#
loop_
_entity.id
_entity.type
_entity.pdbx_description
1 polymer ?
#
loop_
_entity_poly.entity_id
_entity_poly.type
_entity_poly.pdbx_seq_one_letter_code
_entity_poly.pdbx_strand_id
1 'polypeptide(L)'
;MIAIAPAWPSPLNAINRKESAMRKFIMLALLSATAIPAMAQQGEQLTPEELKTLRELAVQAQVEQTNTPTEIEQVRIPQLEEERARDTIGYQNTTRRVLQQRSVHIVSGGPTELYPIQPMTLWQGTTSSVAFFDHRGQPWPVQSVSHERQLVSVNDGGCAGNGGGDGEMLQGVDNIITFTPCSFWTTTSAQVVLRGETKPIVFDLSSGSDAEEVYVDSGLSVSLQSSVGRPFGRTHSGDVDLSWIQPAARALSIDPIDTSRDRTANAIVLARDVTTDISFMDSRRTPWPISEVVYTKGIVAINGDCADEVGGLATYKPEEGVSTFWATLCKPTRNTIGVKLEGRAGAISLLALNATGPSRQPDGTLSITVSGASPSTGPSSAGEAAVAGAPRTSAAFNPDAALDDFLSGAPLEGSQRVRIGGGGDAIQGWIYNGALYVRGAFFVVNPAYDGTARSTDGTMRVWKFDPPVSRLLVQNAHGAEAVLSIQY
;
A
#
# COMPACT_ATOMS: atom_id res chain seq x y z
N MET A 1 47.05 23.23 32.63
CA MET A 1 47.00 21.78 32.32
C MET A 1 46.47 21.64 30.92
N ILE A 2 47.37 21.33 29.98
CA ILE A 2 47.13 21.23 28.54
C ILE A 2 46.90 19.75 28.26
N ALA A 3 45.77 19.39 27.61
CA ALA A 3 45.49 18.04 27.16
C ALA A 3 45.15 18.07 25.66
N ILE A 4 45.72 17.11 24.95
CA ILE A 4 46.06 17.10 23.53
C ILE A 4 44.93 16.43 22.73
N ALA A 5 44.60 16.98 21.56
CA ALA A 5 43.67 16.40 20.60
C ALA A 5 44.32 15.30 19.75
N PRO A 6 43.63 14.22 19.38
CA PRO A 6 44.16 13.21 18.47
C PRO A 6 44.03 13.64 17.00
N ALA A 7 45.16 13.52 16.29
CA ALA A 7 45.34 13.87 14.89
C ALA A 7 44.75 12.82 13.93
N TRP A 8 44.21 13.32 12.82
CA TRP A 8 43.80 12.56 11.64
C TRP A 8 45.04 12.11 10.84
N PRO A 9 45.10 10.87 10.31
CA PRO A 9 46.12 10.50 9.34
C PRO A 9 45.69 10.82 7.90
N SER A 10 46.54 11.58 7.21
CA SER A 10 46.50 11.80 5.76
C SER A 10 47.01 10.57 4.97
N PRO A 11 46.71 10.46 3.66
CA PRO A 11 46.84 9.23 2.88
C PRO A 11 48.22 9.15 2.22
N LEU A 12 49.16 8.46 2.84
CA LEU A 12 50.46 8.10 2.24
C LEU A 12 50.90 6.75 2.84
N ASN A 13 50.42 5.63 2.27
CA ASN A 13 51.05 4.31 2.36
C ASN A 13 50.35 3.28 1.46
N ALA A 14 50.20 3.61 0.18
CA ALA A 14 49.75 2.71 -0.87
C ALA A 14 50.81 2.54 -1.97
N ILE A 15 52.10 2.47 -1.61
CA ILE A 15 53.19 2.17 -2.56
C ILE A 15 54.28 1.41 -1.79
N ASN A 16 54.08 0.12 -1.51
CA ASN A 16 55.17 -0.82 -1.15
C ASN A 16 54.74 -2.30 -1.13
N ARG A 17 54.01 -2.76 -2.14
CA ARG A 17 53.79 -4.20 -2.42
C ARG A 17 53.77 -4.53 -3.93
N LYS A 18 54.64 -3.89 -4.71
CA LYS A 18 54.84 -4.22 -6.15
C LYS A 18 56.31 -4.44 -6.56
N GLU A 19 57.26 -4.54 -5.63
CA GLU A 19 58.70 -4.65 -5.94
C GLU A 19 59.36 -6.02 -5.70
N SER A 20 58.61 -7.10 -5.41
CA SER A 20 59.24 -8.44 -5.18
C SER A 20 59.02 -9.47 -6.31
N ALA A 21 58.20 -9.17 -7.32
CA ALA A 21 57.92 -10.11 -8.43
C ALA A 21 58.63 -9.76 -9.75
N MET A 22 59.37 -8.64 -9.81
CA MET A 22 60.01 -8.14 -11.04
C MET A 22 61.54 -8.04 -10.86
N ARG A 23 62.17 -9.08 -10.30
CA ARG A 23 63.63 -9.23 -10.19
C ARG A 23 64.17 -10.62 -10.53
N LYS A 24 63.34 -11.54 -11.04
CA LYS A 24 63.77 -12.87 -11.51
C LYS A 24 63.58 -13.13 -13.01
N PHE A 25 63.05 -12.17 -13.77
CA PHE A 25 62.82 -12.31 -15.21
C PHE A 25 63.77 -11.48 -16.10
N ILE A 26 64.77 -10.83 -15.50
CA ILE A 26 65.82 -10.07 -16.21
C ILE A 26 67.18 -10.51 -15.66
N MET A 27 67.53 -11.77 -15.91
CA MET A 27 68.90 -12.28 -15.75
C MET A 27 69.10 -13.51 -16.65
N LEU A 28 68.57 -13.46 -17.88
CA LEU A 28 68.85 -14.46 -18.92
C LEU A 28 68.73 -13.83 -20.31
N ALA A 29 69.37 -12.68 -20.49
CA ALA A 29 69.64 -12.08 -21.79
C ALA A 29 70.88 -11.20 -21.67
N LEU A 30 71.83 -11.39 -22.60
CA LEU A 30 73.11 -10.68 -22.77
C LEU A 30 74.31 -11.21 -21.98
N LEU A 31 74.92 -12.26 -22.52
CA LEU A 31 76.36 -12.56 -22.63
C LEU A 31 76.42 -13.98 -23.24
N SER A 32 76.93 -14.29 -24.43
CA SER A 32 77.85 -13.58 -25.31
C SER A 32 77.78 -14.26 -26.68
N ALA A 33 77.68 -13.47 -27.75
CA ALA A 33 78.11 -13.91 -29.08
C ALA A 33 79.65 -13.94 -29.12
N THR A 34 80.21 -14.99 -29.72
CA THR A 34 81.61 -15.28 -30.15
C THR A 34 81.83 -16.78 -29.87
N ALA A 35 82.19 -17.67 -30.79
CA ALA A 35 82.74 -17.56 -32.13
C ALA A 35 82.19 -18.73 -32.98
N ILE A 36 81.95 -18.44 -34.26
CA ILE A 36 81.76 -19.43 -35.31
C ILE A 36 83.15 -19.98 -35.66
N PRO A 37 83.40 -21.30 -35.64
CA PRO A 37 84.35 -21.88 -36.57
C PRO A 37 83.56 -22.35 -37.80
N ALA A 38 83.99 -21.82 -38.94
CA ALA A 38 83.60 -22.28 -40.24
C ALA A 38 83.97 -23.76 -40.41
N MET A 39 83.01 -24.63 -40.71
CA MET A 39 83.19 -25.84 -41.52
C MET A 39 81.85 -26.20 -42.18
N ALA A 40 81.50 -25.44 -43.21
CA ALA A 40 80.69 -25.97 -44.29
C ALA A 40 81.67 -26.54 -45.32
N GLN A 41 81.97 -27.83 -45.23
CA GLN A 41 82.43 -28.65 -46.35
C GLN A 41 82.52 -30.11 -45.90
N GLN A 42 82.01 -31.00 -46.76
CA GLN A 42 82.03 -32.47 -46.71
C GLN A 42 80.86 -33.11 -45.95
N GLY A 43 79.87 -33.53 -46.76
CA GLY A 43 78.89 -34.50 -46.35
C GLY A 43 79.56 -35.86 -46.21
N GLU A 44 79.87 -36.23 -44.98
CA GLU A 44 80.10 -37.62 -44.61
C GLU A 44 78.74 -38.15 -44.11
N GLN A 45 78.11 -39.02 -44.90
CA GLN A 45 76.92 -39.74 -44.43
C GLN A 45 77.39 -40.74 -43.37
N LEU A 46 77.02 -40.49 -42.11
CA LEU A 46 77.20 -41.43 -41.01
C LEU A 46 76.71 -42.82 -41.44
N THR A 47 77.57 -43.82 -41.34
CA THR A 47 77.20 -45.18 -41.70
C THR A 47 76.13 -45.72 -40.73
N PRO A 48 75.26 -46.66 -41.15
CA PRO A 48 74.21 -47.20 -40.28
C PRO A 48 74.71 -47.76 -38.94
N GLU A 49 75.94 -48.27 -38.90
CA GLU A 49 76.60 -48.79 -37.69
C GLU A 49 77.07 -47.67 -36.74
N GLU A 50 77.54 -46.54 -37.27
CA GLU A 50 77.88 -45.35 -36.46
C GLU A 50 76.64 -44.69 -35.87
N LEU A 51 75.52 -44.74 -36.59
CA LEU A 51 74.22 -44.25 -36.11
C LEU A 51 73.62 -45.16 -35.03
N LYS A 52 73.91 -46.47 -35.11
CA LYS A 52 73.51 -47.44 -34.09
C LYS A 52 74.35 -47.30 -32.82
N THR A 53 75.66 -47.15 -32.94
CA THR A 53 76.55 -46.90 -31.80
C THR A 53 76.29 -45.55 -31.14
N LEU A 54 76.00 -44.49 -31.89
CA LEU A 54 75.54 -43.20 -31.34
C LEU A 54 74.20 -43.32 -30.63
N ARG A 55 73.26 -44.14 -31.13
CA ARG A 55 72.00 -44.43 -30.43
C ARG A 55 72.21 -45.25 -29.16
N GLU A 56 73.09 -46.25 -29.18
CA GLU A 56 73.42 -47.06 -28.01
C GLU A 56 74.15 -46.24 -26.93
N LEU A 57 75.08 -45.36 -27.32
CA LEU A 57 75.73 -44.40 -26.43
C LEU A 57 74.76 -43.35 -25.89
N ALA A 58 73.82 -42.85 -26.71
CA ALA A 58 72.79 -41.93 -26.25
C ALA A 58 71.80 -42.60 -25.28
N VAL A 59 71.43 -43.86 -25.51
CA VAL A 59 70.56 -44.64 -24.60
C VAL A 59 71.28 -44.99 -23.30
N GLN A 60 72.57 -45.35 -23.35
CA GLN A 60 73.36 -45.56 -22.13
C GLN A 60 73.57 -44.26 -21.34
N ALA A 61 73.85 -43.14 -22.02
CA ALA A 61 73.94 -41.83 -21.38
C ALA A 61 72.60 -41.37 -20.75
N GLN A 62 71.46 -41.76 -21.35
CA GLN A 62 70.13 -41.50 -20.81
C GLN A 62 69.80 -42.37 -19.58
N VAL A 63 70.29 -43.61 -19.54
CA VAL A 63 70.10 -44.56 -18.43
C VAL A 63 71.00 -44.23 -17.23
N GLU A 64 72.16 -43.63 -17.46
CA GLU A 64 73.05 -43.14 -16.39
C GLU A 64 72.65 -41.77 -15.82
N GLN A 65 71.90 -40.95 -16.57
CA GLN A 65 71.42 -39.63 -16.08
C GLN A 65 70.16 -39.67 -15.21
N THR A 66 69.61 -40.85 -14.91
CA THR A 66 68.39 -40.95 -14.08
C THR A 66 68.54 -41.94 -12.93
N ASN A 67 69.63 -41.93 -12.15
CA ASN A 67 69.77 -42.85 -11.01
C ASN A 67 70.64 -42.33 -9.85
N THR A 68 70.47 -41.09 -9.39
CA THR A 68 70.88 -40.79 -8.00
C THR A 68 69.74 -41.20 -7.05
N PRO A 69 70.01 -41.91 -5.93
CA PRO A 69 68.98 -42.27 -4.95
C PRO A 69 68.17 -41.07 -4.46
N THR A 70 68.81 -39.90 -4.40
CA THR A 70 68.19 -38.61 -4.08
C THR A 70 67.24 -38.08 -5.16
N GLU A 71 67.53 -38.25 -6.45
CA GLU A 71 66.57 -37.87 -7.51
C GLU A 71 65.39 -38.83 -7.58
N ILE A 72 65.62 -40.13 -7.33
CA ILE A 72 64.54 -41.11 -7.21
C ILE A 72 63.64 -40.72 -6.04
N GLU A 73 64.17 -40.31 -4.88
CA GLU A 73 63.35 -39.77 -3.79
C GLU A 73 62.65 -38.46 -4.17
N GLN A 74 63.29 -37.57 -4.92
CA GLN A 74 62.67 -36.31 -5.37
C GLN A 74 61.53 -36.50 -6.37
N VAL A 75 61.46 -37.62 -7.09
CA VAL A 75 60.32 -37.98 -7.96
C VAL A 75 59.32 -38.86 -7.20
N ARG A 76 59.82 -39.78 -6.40
CA ARG A 76 59.00 -40.74 -5.64
C ARG A 76 58.26 -40.07 -4.49
N ILE A 77 58.79 -39.04 -3.84
CA ILE A 77 58.10 -38.32 -2.77
C ILE A 77 56.90 -37.55 -3.33
N PRO A 78 57.02 -36.73 -4.39
CA PRO A 78 55.85 -36.12 -5.03
C PRO A 78 54.88 -37.15 -5.61
N GLN A 79 55.35 -38.26 -6.19
CA GLN A 79 54.46 -39.30 -6.71
C GLN A 79 53.77 -40.10 -5.59
N LEU A 80 54.46 -40.41 -4.49
CA LEU A 80 53.85 -40.99 -3.29
C LEU A 80 52.96 -39.99 -2.57
N GLU A 81 53.22 -38.69 -2.65
CA GLU A 81 52.33 -37.65 -2.14
C GLU A 81 51.13 -37.46 -3.06
N GLU A 82 51.26 -37.64 -4.37
CA GLU A 82 50.17 -37.59 -5.34
C GLU A 82 49.33 -38.87 -5.31
N GLU A 83 49.95 -40.03 -5.07
CA GLU A 83 49.30 -41.30 -4.77
C GLU A 83 48.68 -41.27 -3.37
N ARG A 84 49.37 -40.76 -2.34
CA ARG A 84 48.77 -40.53 -1.01
C ARG A 84 47.75 -39.39 -1.04
N ALA A 85 47.78 -38.45 -1.98
CA ALA A 85 46.71 -37.47 -2.15
C ALA A 85 45.49 -38.13 -2.81
N ARG A 86 45.72 -39.10 -3.71
CA ARG A 86 44.68 -39.98 -4.25
C ARG A 86 44.16 -40.99 -3.21
N ASP A 87 45.01 -41.47 -2.30
CA ASP A 87 44.71 -42.48 -1.25
C ASP A 87 44.47 -41.89 0.14
N THR A 88 44.63 -40.57 0.35
CA THR A 88 44.13 -39.92 1.56
C THR A 88 42.63 -40.02 1.48
N ILE A 89 42.09 -40.88 2.33
CA ILE A 89 40.69 -40.90 2.73
C ILE A 89 40.41 -39.59 3.48
N GLY A 90 40.45 -38.48 2.75
CA GLY A 90 39.89 -37.20 3.14
C GLY A 90 38.57 -37.12 2.42
N TYR A 91 37.47 -37.28 3.17
CA TYR A 91 36.10 -36.94 2.78
C TYR A 91 35.93 -36.76 1.27
N GLN A 92 35.88 -37.85 0.50
CA GLN A 92 35.45 -37.72 -0.87
C GLN A 92 34.03 -37.18 -0.81
N ASN A 93 33.89 -35.92 -1.22
CA ASN A 93 32.64 -35.26 -1.59
C ASN A 93 32.09 -35.98 -2.83
N THR A 94 31.72 -37.26 -2.64
CA THR A 94 31.14 -38.15 -3.66
C THR A 94 29.67 -37.85 -3.88
N THR A 95 29.08 -36.95 -3.09
CA THR A 95 27.71 -36.49 -3.28
C THR A 95 27.57 -35.92 -4.68
N ARG A 96 26.93 -36.69 -5.54
CA ARG A 96 26.61 -36.31 -6.91
C ARG A 96 25.55 -35.22 -6.86
N ARG A 97 25.88 -34.07 -7.44
CA ARG A 97 24.95 -32.93 -7.49
C ARG A 97 24.20 -32.94 -8.80
N VAL A 98 22.88 -32.91 -8.71
CA VAL A 98 22.00 -32.76 -9.85
C VAL A 98 21.32 -31.40 -9.73
N LEU A 99 21.67 -30.48 -10.61
CA LEU A 99 20.97 -29.20 -10.71
C LEU A 99 19.58 -29.46 -11.28
N GLN A 100 18.56 -29.07 -10.54
CA GLN A 100 17.18 -29.12 -11.00
C GLN A 100 16.60 -27.72 -11.16
N GLN A 101 15.64 -27.62 -12.07
CA GLN A 101 14.76 -26.47 -12.19
C GLN A 101 13.36 -26.92 -11.79
N ARG A 102 12.70 -26.13 -10.96
CA ARG A 102 11.37 -26.45 -10.44
C ARG A 102 10.41 -25.30 -10.69
N SER A 103 9.15 -25.64 -10.88
CA SER A 103 8.06 -24.65 -10.93
C SER A 103 7.07 -24.97 -9.82
N VAL A 104 6.65 -23.93 -9.10
CA VAL A 104 5.67 -24.04 -8.03
C VAL A 104 4.52 -23.09 -8.33
N HIS A 105 3.31 -23.60 -8.22
CA HIS A 105 2.10 -22.80 -8.26
C HIS A 105 1.53 -22.65 -6.85
N ILE A 106 1.43 -21.43 -6.37
CA ILE A 106 0.94 -21.09 -5.04
C ILE A 106 -0.42 -20.44 -5.17
N VAL A 107 -1.43 -21.02 -4.52
CA VAL A 107 -2.80 -20.50 -4.49
C VAL A 107 -3.13 -20.01 -3.10
N SER A 108 -3.73 -18.83 -2.98
CA SER A 108 -4.28 -18.35 -1.71
C SER A 108 -5.69 -18.89 -1.48
N GLY A 109 -5.91 -19.66 -0.42
CA GLY A 109 -7.26 -20.16 -0.06
C GLY A 109 -8.16 -19.11 0.61
N GLY A 110 -7.64 -17.92 0.94
CA GLY A 110 -8.43 -16.79 1.43
C GLY A 110 -7.60 -15.60 1.92
N PRO A 111 -8.23 -14.45 2.22
CA PRO A 111 -7.51 -13.23 2.60
C PRO A 111 -6.67 -13.39 3.88
N THR A 112 -7.05 -14.27 4.80
CA THR A 112 -6.36 -14.51 6.07
C THR A 112 -5.47 -15.76 6.07
N GLU A 113 -5.50 -16.56 5.01
CA GLU A 113 -4.72 -17.79 4.92
C GLU A 113 -3.29 -17.49 4.41
N LEU A 114 -2.30 -17.98 5.14
CA LEU A 114 -0.89 -17.86 4.79
C LEU A 114 -0.54 -18.78 3.62
N TYR A 115 0.48 -18.39 2.85
CA TYR A 115 0.99 -19.25 1.79
C TYR A 115 1.70 -20.48 2.36
N PRO A 116 1.61 -21.65 1.69
CA PRO A 116 2.41 -22.82 2.06
C PRO A 116 3.89 -22.49 2.00
N ILE A 117 4.66 -23.07 2.93
CA ILE A 117 6.13 -22.94 2.98
C ILE A 117 6.72 -23.63 1.75
N GLN A 118 7.71 -22.98 1.14
CA GLN A 118 8.39 -23.47 -0.05
C GLN A 118 9.78 -24.02 0.33
N PRO A 119 9.97 -25.35 0.39
CA PRO A 119 11.27 -25.91 0.69
C PRO A 119 12.20 -25.74 -0.50
N MET A 120 13.45 -25.34 -0.26
CA MET A 120 14.44 -25.11 -1.30
C MET A 120 15.81 -25.66 -0.88
N THR A 121 16.41 -26.46 -1.78
CA THR A 121 17.71 -27.08 -1.56
C THR A 121 18.78 -26.28 -2.29
N LEU A 122 19.62 -25.60 -1.52
CA LEU A 122 20.77 -24.83 -1.95
C LEU A 122 22.03 -25.68 -1.92
N TRP A 123 23.11 -25.17 -2.52
CA TRP A 123 24.41 -25.80 -2.44
C TRP A 123 25.56 -24.78 -2.48
N GLN A 124 26.57 -24.96 -1.64
CA GLN A 124 27.72 -24.05 -1.61
C GLN A 124 28.47 -24.02 -2.93
N GLY A 125 28.66 -22.81 -3.48
CA GLY A 125 29.27 -22.58 -4.78
C GLY A 125 28.28 -22.65 -5.96
N THR A 126 26.99 -22.90 -5.68
CA THR A 126 25.90 -22.77 -6.66
C THR A 126 25.00 -21.61 -6.25
N THR A 127 24.71 -20.73 -7.19
CA THR A 127 23.71 -19.68 -7.02
C THR A 127 22.35 -20.21 -7.45
N SER A 128 21.38 -20.16 -6.54
CA SER A 128 20.02 -20.60 -6.81
C SER A 128 19.13 -19.39 -7.11
N SER A 129 18.49 -19.38 -8.27
CA SER A 129 17.60 -18.28 -8.68
C SER A 129 16.13 -18.58 -8.39
N VAL A 130 15.37 -17.55 -8.00
CA VAL A 130 13.92 -17.63 -7.81
C VAL A 130 13.25 -16.51 -8.59
N ALA A 131 12.38 -16.87 -9.53
CA ALA A 131 11.65 -15.93 -10.38
C ALA A 131 10.16 -15.95 -10.05
N PHE A 132 9.56 -14.78 -9.87
CA PHE A 132 8.16 -14.61 -9.47
C PHE A 132 7.30 -14.15 -10.64
N PHE A 133 6.16 -14.81 -10.77
CA PHE A 133 5.15 -14.54 -11.79
C PHE A 133 3.76 -14.59 -11.17
N ASP A 134 2.80 -13.95 -11.83
CA ASP A 134 1.39 -14.16 -11.53
C ASP A 134 0.86 -15.46 -12.16
N HIS A 135 -0.41 -15.78 -11.89
CA HIS A 135 -1.10 -16.93 -12.50
C HIS A 135 -1.25 -16.86 -14.03
N ARG A 136 -0.94 -15.71 -14.65
CA ARG A 136 -0.98 -15.49 -16.11
C ARG A 136 0.42 -15.47 -16.73
N GLY A 137 1.47 -15.68 -15.92
CA GLY A 137 2.86 -15.67 -16.37
C GLY A 137 3.49 -14.28 -16.48
N GLN A 138 2.84 -13.22 -15.99
CA GLN A 138 3.42 -11.89 -15.96
C GLN A 138 4.43 -11.78 -14.80
N PRO A 139 5.63 -11.19 -15.01
CA PRO A 139 6.59 -10.92 -13.95
C PRO A 139 5.99 -10.18 -12.77
N TRP A 140 6.22 -10.67 -11.55
CA TRP A 140 5.81 -10.02 -10.31
C TRP A 140 7.04 -9.49 -9.56
N PRO A 141 7.26 -8.17 -9.53
CA PRO A 141 8.38 -7.55 -8.82
C PRO A 141 8.38 -7.86 -7.32
N VAL A 142 9.58 -8.10 -6.80
CA VAL A 142 9.81 -8.24 -5.38
C VAL A 142 9.80 -6.86 -4.72
N GLN A 143 9.17 -6.76 -3.56
CA GLN A 143 9.14 -5.55 -2.73
C GLN A 143 10.21 -5.60 -1.64
N SER A 144 10.34 -6.74 -0.95
CA SER A 144 11.37 -6.92 0.07
C SER A 144 11.70 -8.40 0.28
N VAL A 145 12.91 -8.65 0.77
CA VAL A 145 13.38 -9.98 1.18
C VAL A 145 13.97 -9.86 2.59
N SER A 146 13.45 -10.65 3.53
CA SER A 146 14.00 -10.81 4.87
C SER A 146 14.69 -12.17 4.95
N HIS A 147 15.94 -12.19 5.44
CA HIS A 147 16.76 -13.40 5.52
C HIS A 147 17.86 -13.22 6.57
N GLU A 148 18.46 -14.34 6.99
CA GLU A 148 19.61 -14.33 7.90
C GLU A 148 20.93 -14.20 7.14
N ARG A 149 21.48 -12.97 7.10
CA ARG A 149 22.70 -12.60 6.35
C ARG A 149 23.98 -13.38 6.72
N GLN A 150 24.00 -14.03 7.89
CA GLN A 150 25.13 -14.86 8.32
C GLN A 150 25.11 -16.24 7.65
N LEU A 151 23.94 -16.70 7.22
CA LEU A 151 23.70 -18.06 6.74
C LEU A 151 23.44 -18.12 5.24
N VAL A 152 22.75 -17.11 4.70
CA VAL A 152 22.42 -17.02 3.27
C VAL A 152 22.64 -15.59 2.79
N SER A 153 23.21 -15.48 1.58
CA SER A 153 23.32 -14.24 0.82
C SER A 153 22.19 -14.15 -0.19
N VAL A 154 21.64 -12.94 -0.37
CA VAL A 154 20.63 -12.63 -1.39
C VAL A 154 21.20 -11.64 -2.39
N ASN A 155 20.99 -11.88 -3.69
CA ASN A 155 21.44 -10.99 -4.78
C ASN A 155 22.92 -10.60 -4.67
N ASP A 156 23.77 -11.58 -4.34
CA ASP A 156 25.21 -11.39 -4.18
C ASP A 156 25.61 -10.33 -3.13
N GLY A 157 24.72 -10.00 -2.18
CA GLY A 157 24.97 -9.07 -1.07
C GLY A 157 26.04 -9.51 -0.06
N GLY A 158 26.75 -10.61 -0.34
CA GLY A 158 27.80 -11.20 0.47
C GLY A 158 27.28 -11.94 1.70
N CYS A 159 28.21 -12.66 2.34
CA CYS A 159 28.02 -13.30 3.64
C CYS A 159 28.67 -12.44 4.72
N ALA A 160 28.06 -12.33 5.90
CA ALA A 160 28.56 -11.47 6.97
C ALA A 160 30.02 -11.79 7.32
N GLY A 161 30.94 -10.86 7.03
CA GLY A 161 32.39 -11.00 7.20
C GLY A 161 33.22 -10.27 6.14
N ASN A 162 32.66 -10.07 4.94
CA ASN A 162 33.19 -9.13 3.95
C ASN A 162 32.36 -7.85 4.00
N GLY A 163 33.05 -6.70 4.04
CA GLY A 163 32.51 -5.40 4.44
C GLY A 163 31.16 -5.00 3.82
N GLY A 164 30.38 -4.33 4.67
CA GLY A 164 29.10 -3.65 4.42
C GLY A 164 28.66 -3.50 2.97
N GLY A 165 27.80 -4.43 2.53
CA GLY A 165 26.68 -4.05 1.68
C GLY A 165 25.58 -3.51 2.60
N ASP A 166 25.43 -2.18 2.62
CA ASP A 166 24.16 -1.58 3.04
C ASP A 166 23.05 -2.35 2.35
N GLY A 167 22.01 -2.75 3.08
CA GLY A 167 20.91 -3.50 2.49
C GLY A 167 20.42 -2.75 1.28
N GLU A 168 20.74 -3.24 0.08
CA GLU A 168 20.24 -2.66 -1.16
C GLU A 168 18.73 -2.77 -1.06
N MET A 169 18.11 -1.64 -0.78
CA MET A 169 16.72 -1.43 -1.11
C MET A 169 16.68 -1.69 -2.61
N LEU A 170 16.05 -2.79 -3.04
CA LEU A 170 15.94 -3.19 -4.45
C LEU A 170 15.35 -2.02 -5.24
N GLN A 171 16.21 -1.12 -5.71
CA GLN A 171 15.83 0.06 -6.45
C GLN A 171 15.76 -0.32 -7.92
N GLY A 172 14.61 -0.85 -8.32
CA GLY A 172 14.30 -1.14 -9.72
C GLY A 172 13.81 -2.56 -9.92
N VAL A 173 12.50 -2.66 -10.16
CA VAL A 173 11.79 -3.60 -11.05
C VAL A 173 12.23 -5.08 -11.20
N ASP A 174 12.92 -5.72 -10.26
CA ASP A 174 13.27 -7.14 -10.45
C ASP A 174 12.24 -8.12 -9.89
N ASN A 175 11.85 -9.08 -10.72
CA ASN A 175 11.00 -10.23 -10.38
C ASN A 175 11.84 -11.48 -10.08
N ILE A 176 13.17 -11.37 -10.04
CA ILE A 176 14.09 -12.48 -9.81
C ILE A 176 14.99 -12.12 -8.64
N ILE A 177 15.21 -13.08 -7.75
CA ILE A 177 16.20 -13.00 -6.67
C ILE A 177 17.13 -14.21 -6.74
N THR A 178 18.32 -14.10 -6.19
CA THR A 178 19.25 -15.21 -6.04
C THR A 178 19.53 -15.49 -4.57
N PHE A 179 19.66 -16.77 -4.22
CA PHE A 179 20.11 -17.25 -2.92
C PHE A 179 21.42 -18.00 -3.08
N THR A 180 22.38 -17.66 -2.23
CA THR A 180 23.67 -18.36 -2.16
C THR A 180 23.96 -18.68 -0.68
N PRO A 181 24.15 -19.96 -0.31
CA PRO A 181 24.43 -20.31 1.08
C PRO A 181 25.87 -19.91 1.47
N CYS A 182 26.02 -19.42 2.69
CA CYS A 182 27.30 -18.92 3.20
C CYS A 182 28.23 -20.02 3.70
N SER A 183 27.69 -21.19 4.03
CA SER A 183 28.43 -22.37 4.43
C SER A 183 27.86 -23.62 3.76
N PHE A 184 28.62 -24.71 3.78
CA PHE A 184 28.17 -25.98 3.22
C PHE A 184 26.90 -26.49 3.91
N TRP A 185 26.87 -26.46 5.24
CA TRP A 185 25.76 -26.92 6.06
C TRP A 185 24.99 -25.71 6.62
N THR A 186 23.81 -25.45 6.07
CA THR A 186 22.95 -24.34 6.51
C THR A 186 21.49 -24.77 6.52
N THR A 187 20.74 -24.37 7.53
CA THR A 187 19.28 -24.42 7.54
C THR A 187 18.76 -23.09 8.06
N THR A 188 17.95 -22.40 7.27
CA THR A 188 17.38 -21.09 7.63
C THR A 188 16.10 -20.84 6.85
N SER A 189 15.42 -19.73 7.12
CA SER A 189 14.25 -19.32 6.35
C SER A 189 14.47 -17.96 5.70
N ALA A 190 13.82 -17.75 4.56
CA ALA A 190 13.74 -16.45 3.92
C ALA A 190 12.28 -16.09 3.66
N GLN A 191 11.93 -14.82 3.83
CA GLN A 191 10.59 -14.31 3.58
C GLN A 191 10.65 -13.29 2.45
N VAL A 192 9.84 -13.49 1.42
CA VAL A 192 9.77 -12.62 0.25
C VAL A 192 8.39 -11.98 0.20
N VAL A 193 8.34 -10.66 0.16
CA VAL A 193 7.11 -9.91 -0.06
C VAL A 193 7.13 -9.38 -1.49
N LEU A 194 6.08 -9.66 -2.26
CA LEU A 194 5.91 -9.15 -3.62
C LEU A 194 5.21 -7.79 -3.61
N ARG A 195 5.45 -6.99 -4.66
CA ARG A 195 4.86 -5.66 -4.76
C ARG A 195 3.33 -5.73 -4.79
N GLY A 196 2.70 -5.04 -3.83
CA GLY A 196 1.23 -4.99 -3.72
C GLY A 196 0.60 -6.25 -3.11
N GLU A 197 1.41 -7.21 -2.68
CA GLU A 197 1.00 -8.35 -1.88
C GLU A 197 1.14 -8.00 -0.39
N THR A 198 0.21 -8.48 0.45
CA THR A 198 0.24 -8.25 1.90
C THR A 198 0.77 -9.44 2.68
N LYS A 199 0.87 -10.61 2.02
CA LYS A 199 1.33 -11.86 2.63
C LYS A 199 2.72 -12.27 2.13
N PRO A 200 3.70 -12.52 3.02
CA PRO A 200 5.01 -13.00 2.60
C PRO A 200 4.92 -14.45 2.09
N ILE A 201 5.71 -14.75 1.07
CA ILE A 201 6.04 -16.13 0.66
C ILE A 201 7.23 -16.56 1.52
N VAL A 202 7.10 -17.68 2.22
CA VAL A 202 8.15 -18.21 3.10
C VAL A 202 8.88 -19.34 2.39
N PHE A 203 10.20 -19.24 2.34
CA PHE A 203 11.11 -20.28 1.86
C PHE A 203 11.82 -20.92 3.05
N ASP A 204 11.82 -22.25 3.08
CA ASP A 204 12.65 -23.04 3.99
C ASP A 204 13.90 -23.48 3.23
N LEU A 205 15.05 -22.92 3.60
CA LEU A 205 16.30 -23.05 2.88
C LEU A 205 17.21 -24.06 3.58
N SER A 206 17.65 -25.07 2.84
CA SER A 206 18.62 -26.06 3.31
C SER A 206 19.82 -26.13 2.38
N SER A 207 21.03 -26.25 2.91
CA SER A 207 22.26 -26.46 2.14
C SER A 207 23.07 -27.58 2.76
N GLY A 208 23.68 -28.40 1.89
CA GLY A 208 24.48 -29.55 2.27
C GLY A 208 23.60 -30.77 2.57
N SER A 209 24.15 -31.95 2.27
CA SER A 209 23.53 -33.23 2.60
C SER A 209 24.61 -34.31 2.57
N ASP A 210 24.37 -35.37 3.35
CA ASP A 210 25.19 -36.59 3.43
C ASP A 210 24.70 -37.69 2.47
N ALA A 211 23.69 -37.38 1.66
CA ALA A 211 23.19 -38.28 0.63
C ALA A 211 24.22 -38.49 -0.49
N GLU A 212 24.15 -39.64 -1.14
CA GLU A 212 24.96 -39.99 -2.31
C GLU A 212 24.62 -39.14 -3.54
N GLU A 213 23.35 -38.73 -3.67
CA GLU A 213 22.88 -37.83 -4.72
C GLU A 213 21.95 -36.76 -4.13
N VAL A 214 22.19 -35.50 -4.49
CA VAL A 214 21.44 -34.35 -3.98
C VAL A 214 20.93 -33.52 -5.15
N TYR A 215 19.62 -33.27 -5.13
CA TYR A 215 18.95 -32.41 -6.08
C TYR A 215 19.00 -30.96 -5.58
N VAL A 216 19.77 -30.14 -6.27
CA VAL A 216 20.01 -28.74 -5.92
C VAL A 216 19.11 -27.87 -6.79
N ASP A 217 18.31 -27.02 -6.18
CA ASP A 217 17.45 -26.07 -6.89
C ASP A 217 18.31 -24.97 -7.50
N SER A 218 18.64 -25.09 -8.78
CA SER A 218 19.37 -24.04 -9.53
C SER A 218 18.45 -22.90 -9.96
N GLY A 219 17.19 -23.21 -10.22
CA GLY A 219 16.16 -22.26 -10.62
C GLY A 219 14.78 -22.67 -10.14
N LEU A 220 14.05 -21.74 -9.56
CA LEU A 220 12.69 -21.92 -9.09
C LEU A 220 11.78 -20.86 -9.71
N SER A 221 10.79 -21.28 -10.48
CA SER A 221 9.73 -20.39 -10.97
C SER A 221 8.51 -20.47 -10.06
N VAL A 222 8.11 -19.35 -9.49
CA VAL A 222 6.96 -19.26 -8.58
C VAL A 222 5.84 -18.52 -9.27
N SER A 223 4.73 -19.20 -9.55
CA SER A 223 3.50 -18.58 -10.04
C SER A 223 2.51 -18.42 -8.88
N LEU A 224 2.11 -17.18 -8.61
CA LEU A 224 1.23 -16.83 -7.49
C LEU A 224 -0.18 -16.46 -7.98
N GLN A 225 -1.18 -17.16 -7.45
CA GLN A 225 -2.59 -16.77 -7.54
C GLN A 225 -3.05 -16.21 -6.19
N SER A 226 -2.95 -14.89 -6.05
CA SER A 226 -3.40 -14.17 -4.86
C SER A 226 -4.85 -13.72 -4.98
N SER A 227 -5.64 -13.93 -3.92
CA SER A 227 -6.99 -13.39 -3.76
C SER A 227 -7.01 -12.06 -2.99
N VAL A 228 -5.85 -11.53 -2.62
CA VAL A 228 -5.73 -10.28 -1.85
C VAL A 228 -6.15 -9.10 -2.74
N GLY A 229 -7.06 -8.29 -2.23
CA GLY A 229 -7.43 -7.01 -2.85
C GLY A 229 -6.22 -6.08 -2.89
N ARG A 230 -5.69 -5.81 -4.08
CA ARG A 230 -4.52 -4.95 -4.26
C ARG A 230 -4.87 -3.51 -3.91
N PRO A 231 -4.11 -2.84 -3.02
CA PRO A 231 -4.37 -1.43 -2.74
C PRO A 231 -4.20 -0.61 -4.02
N PHE A 232 -5.19 0.24 -4.30
CA PHE A 232 -5.22 1.19 -5.43
C PHE A 232 -5.31 0.62 -6.84
N GLY A 233 -5.66 -0.66 -7.01
CA GLY A 233 -5.77 -1.22 -8.37
C GLY A 233 -4.46 -1.19 -9.15
N ARG A 234 -3.32 -1.31 -8.47
CA ARG A 234 -2.02 -1.36 -9.16
C ARG A 234 -1.80 -2.73 -9.82
N THR A 235 -1.22 -2.73 -11.01
CA THR A 235 -0.73 -3.91 -11.71
C THR A 235 0.41 -4.57 -10.92
N HIS A 236 0.80 -5.77 -11.36
CA HIS A 236 2.03 -6.43 -10.92
C HIS A 236 3.26 -5.53 -11.07
N SER A 237 3.39 -4.75 -12.14
CA SER A 237 4.51 -3.81 -12.36
C SER A 237 4.52 -2.62 -11.39
N GLY A 238 3.45 -2.39 -10.63
CA GLY A 238 3.30 -1.24 -9.74
C GLY A 238 2.70 -0.01 -10.43
N ASP A 239 2.37 -0.13 -11.72
CA ASP A 239 1.59 0.85 -12.47
C ASP A 239 0.17 0.88 -11.96
N VAL A 240 -0.48 2.04 -12.00
CA VAL A 240 -1.89 2.15 -11.61
C VAL A 240 -2.72 1.61 -12.78
N ASP A 241 -3.34 0.44 -12.60
CA ASP A 241 -4.35 -0.05 -13.54
C ASP A 241 -5.65 0.68 -13.23
N LEU A 242 -6.03 1.65 -14.06
CA LEU A 242 -7.30 2.35 -13.96
C LEU A 242 -8.39 1.68 -14.81
N SER A 243 -8.14 0.56 -15.49
CA SER A 243 -9.11 -0.06 -16.42
C SER A 243 -10.33 -0.66 -15.73
N TRP A 244 -10.20 -1.03 -14.45
CA TRP A 244 -11.32 -1.44 -13.62
C TRP A 244 -12.16 -0.26 -13.14
N ILE A 245 -11.64 0.96 -13.19
CA ILE A 245 -12.32 2.16 -12.70
C ILE A 245 -13.39 2.57 -13.70
N GLN A 246 -14.63 2.50 -13.24
CA GLN A 246 -15.79 3.02 -13.95
C GLN A 246 -16.50 3.99 -13.01
N PRO A 247 -16.12 5.29 -13.02
CA PRO A 247 -16.68 6.26 -12.10
C PRO A 247 -18.19 6.37 -12.36
N ALA A 248 -18.98 6.01 -11.35
CA ALA A 248 -20.43 6.00 -11.49
C ALA A 248 -21.03 7.30 -10.96
N ALA A 249 -22.06 7.81 -11.63
CA ALA A 249 -22.91 8.84 -11.05
C ALA A 249 -23.79 8.22 -9.96
N ARG A 250 -23.82 8.83 -8.78
CA ARG A 250 -24.62 8.36 -7.64
C ARG A 250 -25.34 9.50 -6.95
N ALA A 251 -26.52 9.22 -6.42
CA ALA A 251 -27.25 10.13 -5.55
C ALA A 251 -27.20 9.63 -4.10
N LEU A 252 -27.02 10.54 -3.16
CA LEU A 252 -27.05 10.28 -1.73
C LEU A 252 -28.05 11.24 -1.07
N SER A 253 -29.03 10.72 -0.34
CA SER A 253 -29.94 11.54 0.45
C SER A 253 -29.52 11.51 1.91
N ILE A 254 -29.28 12.67 2.50
CA ILE A 254 -28.88 12.81 3.90
C ILE A 254 -30.00 13.47 4.66
N ASP A 255 -30.64 12.69 5.53
CA ASP A 255 -31.54 13.19 6.55
C ASP A 255 -30.84 13.16 7.92
N PRO A 256 -30.56 14.31 8.54
CA PRO A 256 -29.89 14.37 9.83
C PRO A 256 -30.74 13.88 11.01
N ILE A 257 -32.07 13.72 10.83
CA ILE A 257 -33.02 13.30 11.87
C ILE A 257 -33.30 11.79 11.79
N ASP A 258 -32.98 11.14 10.66
CA ASP A 258 -33.22 9.71 10.47
C ASP A 258 -32.28 8.86 11.34
N THR A 259 -32.80 8.46 12.50
CA THR A 259 -32.18 7.50 13.43
C THR A 259 -32.51 6.04 13.09
N SER A 260 -33.34 5.82 12.06
CA SER A 260 -33.89 4.51 11.68
C SER A 260 -33.05 3.79 10.63
N ARG A 261 -32.30 4.53 9.81
CA ARG A 261 -31.26 3.94 8.98
C ARG A 261 -30.12 3.49 9.86
N ASP A 262 -29.91 2.18 9.82
CA ASP A 262 -28.73 1.46 10.29
C ASP A 262 -27.49 2.37 10.26
N ARG A 263 -26.64 2.29 11.30
CA ARG A 263 -25.50 3.18 11.67
C ARG A 263 -24.42 3.42 10.58
N THR A 264 -24.74 3.12 9.33
CA THR A 264 -24.05 3.42 8.10
C THR A 264 -23.75 4.92 8.00
N ALA A 265 -22.48 5.24 8.12
CA ALA A 265 -21.97 6.58 7.85
C ALA A 265 -22.35 7.02 6.42
N ASN A 266 -22.45 8.34 6.18
CA ASN A 266 -22.66 8.93 4.84
C ASN A 266 -21.45 8.62 3.94
N ALA A 267 -21.41 7.41 3.39
CA ALA A 267 -20.24 6.90 2.72
C ALA A 267 -20.12 7.48 1.31
N ILE A 268 -18.90 7.89 0.98
CA ILE A 268 -18.47 8.25 -0.36
C ILE A 268 -17.29 7.36 -0.72
N VAL A 269 -17.24 6.89 -1.96
CA VAL A 269 -16.16 6.04 -2.44
C VAL A 269 -15.24 6.86 -3.30
N LEU A 270 -13.99 7.03 -2.85
CA LEU A 270 -12.98 7.77 -3.55
C LEU A 270 -11.87 6.82 -4.03
N ALA A 271 -11.19 7.20 -5.10
CA ALA A 271 -10.00 6.53 -5.59
C ALA A 271 -8.87 7.53 -5.81
N ARG A 272 -7.65 7.00 -5.89
CA ARG A 272 -6.49 7.78 -6.30
C ARG A 272 -6.55 8.03 -7.79
N ASP A 273 -6.14 9.22 -8.21
CA ASP A 273 -6.12 9.65 -9.61
C ASP A 273 -7.52 9.65 -10.27
N VAL A 274 -8.57 9.61 -9.45
CA VAL A 274 -9.97 9.79 -9.84
C VAL A 274 -10.52 10.96 -9.06
N THR A 275 -10.96 11.97 -9.78
CA THR A 275 -11.61 13.13 -9.19
C THR A 275 -13.11 12.85 -9.07
N THR A 276 -13.61 12.86 -7.84
CA THR A 276 -15.04 12.77 -7.55
C THR A 276 -15.61 14.18 -7.42
N ASP A 277 -16.58 14.52 -8.27
CA ASP A 277 -17.36 15.75 -8.18
C ASP A 277 -18.49 15.57 -7.16
N ILE A 278 -18.58 16.41 -6.13
CA ILE A 278 -19.56 16.32 -5.05
C ILE A 278 -20.39 17.61 -5.01
N SER A 279 -21.68 17.50 -5.33
CA SER A 279 -22.64 18.60 -5.36
C SER A 279 -23.68 18.48 -4.25
N PHE A 280 -24.01 19.60 -3.60
CA PHE A 280 -25.04 19.66 -2.58
C PHE A 280 -26.26 20.41 -3.08
N MET A 281 -27.44 19.86 -2.79
CA MET A 281 -28.71 20.47 -3.16
C MET A 281 -29.79 20.16 -2.13
N ASP A 282 -30.84 20.96 -2.11
CA ASP A 282 -32.05 20.65 -1.35
C ASP A 282 -32.93 19.60 -2.05
N SER A 283 -34.05 19.24 -1.43
CA SER A 283 -35.01 18.27 -1.98
C SER A 283 -35.67 18.70 -3.29
N ARG A 284 -35.60 19.99 -3.65
CA ARG A 284 -36.09 20.55 -4.91
C ARG A 284 -34.99 20.66 -5.97
N ARG A 285 -33.80 20.12 -5.70
CA ARG A 285 -32.60 20.21 -6.54
C ARG A 285 -32.07 21.64 -6.67
N THR A 286 -32.41 22.53 -5.74
CA THR A 286 -31.79 23.85 -5.64
C THR A 286 -30.38 23.69 -5.07
N PRO A 287 -29.33 24.20 -5.71
CA PRO A 287 -27.96 24.11 -5.21
C PRO A 287 -27.84 24.69 -3.79
N TRP A 288 -27.21 23.97 -2.87
CA TRP A 288 -26.98 24.43 -1.50
C TRP A 288 -25.54 24.92 -1.35
N PRO A 289 -25.32 26.23 -1.16
CA PRO A 289 -23.98 26.78 -1.01
C PRO A 289 -23.22 26.17 0.18
N ILE A 290 -21.93 25.96 -0.01
CA ILE A 290 -21.01 25.41 0.97
C ILE A 290 -20.29 26.58 1.63
N SER A 291 -20.28 26.60 2.97
CA SER A 291 -19.52 27.61 3.72
C SER A 291 -18.10 27.15 4.05
N GLU A 292 -17.90 25.85 4.28
CA GLU A 292 -16.63 25.31 4.73
C GLU A 292 -16.55 23.80 4.48
N VAL A 293 -15.37 23.31 4.07
CA VAL A 293 -15.03 21.89 4.01
C VAL A 293 -13.79 21.64 4.86
N VAL A 294 -13.86 20.67 5.76
CA VAL A 294 -12.76 20.26 6.64
C VAL A 294 -12.34 18.83 6.30
N TYR A 295 -11.05 18.62 6.10
CA TYR A 295 -10.50 17.34 5.66
C TYR A 295 -9.10 17.09 6.24
N THR A 296 -8.61 15.86 6.15
CA THR A 296 -7.25 15.52 6.57
C THR A 296 -6.27 15.70 5.42
N LYS A 297 -5.34 16.65 5.56
CA LYS A 297 -4.33 16.95 4.55
C LYS A 297 -3.46 15.73 4.27
N GLY A 298 -3.21 15.44 3.00
CA GLY A 298 -2.40 14.31 2.55
C GLY A 298 -3.14 12.97 2.51
N ILE A 299 -4.33 12.84 3.11
CA ILE A 299 -5.20 11.66 2.95
C ILE A 299 -6.22 11.88 1.84
N VAL A 300 -6.87 13.04 1.84
CA VAL A 300 -7.77 13.50 0.77
C VAL A 300 -7.29 14.86 0.30
N ALA A 301 -7.41 15.11 -1.00
CA ALA A 301 -7.26 16.43 -1.58
C ALA A 301 -8.65 16.99 -1.91
N ILE A 302 -8.91 18.23 -1.46
CA ILE A 302 -10.10 19.00 -1.80
C ILE A 302 -9.65 20.17 -2.64
N ASN A 303 -10.21 20.28 -3.83
CA ASN A 303 -9.90 21.36 -4.76
C ASN A 303 -8.40 21.63 -5.01
N GLY A 304 -7.56 20.59 -4.95
CA GLY A 304 -6.14 20.67 -5.26
C GLY A 304 -5.48 19.31 -5.44
N ASP A 305 -4.15 19.33 -5.52
CA ASP A 305 -3.35 18.12 -5.62
C ASP A 305 -3.12 17.46 -4.26
N CYS A 306 -2.70 16.20 -4.30
CA CYS A 306 -2.29 15.48 -3.11
C CYS A 306 -1.02 16.09 -2.51
N ALA A 307 -1.10 16.51 -1.26
CA ALA A 307 0.06 16.99 -0.51
C ALA A 307 1.02 15.83 -0.16
N ASP A 308 2.32 16.09 -0.22
CA ASP A 308 3.37 15.12 0.13
C ASP A 308 3.42 14.81 1.63
N GLU A 309 3.11 15.80 2.47
CA GLU A 309 3.06 15.66 3.93
C GLU A 309 1.67 15.24 4.42
N VAL A 310 1.62 14.16 5.20
CA VAL A 310 0.41 13.68 5.87
C VAL A 310 0.38 14.22 7.28
N GLY A 311 -0.64 15.01 7.62
CA GLY A 311 -0.85 15.48 8.99
C GLY A 311 -1.70 16.75 9.09
N GLY A 312 -2.57 16.79 10.09
CA GLY A 312 -3.42 17.94 10.42
C GLY A 312 -4.75 18.01 9.65
N LEU A 313 -5.68 18.77 10.22
CA LEU A 313 -6.91 19.15 9.55
C LEU A 313 -6.64 20.40 8.69
N ALA A 314 -7.07 20.33 7.44
CA ALA A 314 -7.10 21.46 6.53
C ALA A 314 -8.56 21.90 6.31
N THR A 315 -8.71 23.19 6.05
CA THR A 315 -10.00 23.82 5.76
C THR A 315 -9.95 24.41 4.36
N TYR A 316 -10.96 24.09 3.56
CA TYR A 316 -11.25 24.75 2.29
C TYR A 316 -12.51 25.62 2.46
N LYS A 317 -12.40 26.89 2.09
CA LYS A 317 -13.52 27.85 2.08
C LYS A 317 -13.77 28.25 0.62
N PRO A 318 -14.87 27.78 0.01
CA PRO A 318 -15.19 28.14 -1.36
C PRO A 318 -15.68 29.60 -1.45
N GLU A 319 -15.75 30.11 -2.67
CA GLU A 319 -16.41 31.39 -2.98
C GLU A 319 -17.92 31.31 -2.70
N GLU A 320 -18.54 32.47 -2.51
CA GLU A 320 -19.97 32.58 -2.20
C GLU A 320 -20.84 31.91 -3.28
N GLY A 321 -21.85 31.16 -2.86
CA GLY A 321 -22.79 30.49 -3.76
C GLY A 321 -22.30 29.17 -4.37
N VAL A 322 -21.06 28.76 -4.13
CA VAL A 322 -20.53 27.48 -4.62
C VAL A 322 -21.15 26.31 -3.85
N SER A 323 -21.85 25.41 -4.55
CA SER A 323 -22.49 24.22 -3.98
C SER A 323 -21.71 22.93 -4.19
N THR A 324 -20.52 23.02 -4.80
CA THR A 324 -19.82 21.88 -5.37
C THR A 324 -18.33 21.95 -5.06
N PHE A 325 -17.73 20.80 -4.74
CA PHE A 325 -16.28 20.66 -4.67
C PHE A 325 -15.86 19.31 -5.24
N TRP A 326 -14.58 19.19 -5.59
CA TRP A 326 -13.99 17.96 -6.04
C TRP A 326 -13.07 17.36 -4.98
N ALA A 327 -13.13 16.04 -4.84
CA ALA A 327 -12.35 15.27 -3.89
C ALA A 327 -11.58 14.15 -4.59
N THR A 328 -10.33 13.95 -4.18
CA THR A 328 -9.48 12.84 -4.66
C THR A 328 -8.82 12.15 -3.47
N LEU A 329 -8.73 10.81 -3.50
CA LEU A 329 -8.10 10.05 -2.42
C LEU A 329 -6.58 9.97 -2.63
N CYS A 330 -5.81 10.45 -1.67
CA CYS A 330 -4.34 10.45 -1.72
C CYS A 330 -3.73 9.20 -1.06
N LYS A 331 -4.37 8.68 0.00
CA LYS A 331 -3.93 7.50 0.76
C LYS A 331 -5.12 6.55 0.99
N PRO A 332 -4.93 5.22 1.04
CA PRO A 332 -6.01 4.24 1.02
C PRO A 332 -6.53 4.01 2.45
N THR A 333 -6.92 5.08 3.12
CA THR A 333 -7.28 5.06 4.53
C THR A 333 -8.68 5.62 4.67
N ARG A 334 -9.46 5.06 5.60
CA ARG A 334 -10.77 5.62 5.93
C ARG A 334 -10.57 6.95 6.64
N ASN A 335 -11.26 7.98 6.19
CA ASN A 335 -11.25 9.28 6.82
C ASN A 335 -12.61 9.95 6.71
N THR A 336 -12.81 11.00 7.49
CA THR A 336 -14.02 11.83 7.42
C THR A 336 -13.72 13.12 6.68
N ILE A 337 -14.73 13.62 5.99
CA ILE A 337 -14.78 14.96 5.40
C ILE A 337 -15.97 15.66 6.04
N GLY A 338 -15.73 16.76 6.73
CA GLY A 338 -16.76 17.62 7.28
C GLY A 338 -17.17 18.67 6.27
N VAL A 339 -18.46 18.83 6.01
CA VAL A 339 -18.99 19.84 5.08
C VAL A 339 -20.03 20.68 5.80
N LYS A 340 -19.78 21.99 5.91
CA LYS A 340 -20.70 22.94 6.49
C LYS A 340 -21.41 23.69 5.38
N LEU A 341 -22.73 23.59 5.34
CA LEU A 341 -23.57 24.29 4.38
C LEU A 341 -24.00 25.66 4.92
N GLU A 342 -24.16 26.63 4.03
CA GLU A 342 -24.62 27.97 4.41
C GLU A 342 -26.03 27.92 5.02
N GLY A 343 -26.23 28.71 6.08
CA GLY A 343 -27.52 28.81 6.78
C GLY A 343 -27.96 27.56 7.55
N ARG A 344 -27.19 26.46 7.51
CA ARG A 344 -27.52 25.21 8.19
C ARG A 344 -26.80 25.07 9.54
N ALA A 345 -27.55 24.64 10.56
CA ALA A 345 -26.98 24.26 11.85
C ALA A 345 -26.31 22.88 11.74
N GLY A 346 -24.99 22.83 11.94
CA GLY A 346 -24.20 21.60 11.96
C GLY A 346 -23.55 21.23 10.63
N ALA A 347 -22.39 20.56 10.72
CA ALA A 347 -21.68 20.03 9.56
C ALA A 347 -22.18 18.62 9.22
N ILE A 348 -22.22 18.32 7.92
CA ILE A 348 -22.40 16.97 7.40
C ILE A 348 -21.05 16.24 7.50
N SER A 349 -21.04 15.06 8.09
CA SER A 349 -19.87 14.17 8.05
C SER A 349 -20.03 13.16 6.94
N LEU A 350 -19.12 13.17 5.96
CA LEU A 350 -18.98 12.17 4.92
C LEU A 350 -17.86 11.21 5.30
N LEU A 351 -18.10 9.90 5.21
CA LEU A 351 -17.07 8.88 5.40
C LEU A 351 -16.45 8.54 4.05
N ALA A 352 -15.23 8.98 3.82
CA ALA A 352 -14.46 8.60 2.66
C ALA A 352 -13.96 7.15 2.80
N LEU A 353 -14.38 6.32 1.86
CA LEU A 353 -13.98 4.93 1.69
C LEU A 353 -13.09 4.81 0.46
N ASN A 354 -12.17 3.85 0.51
CA ASN A 354 -11.39 3.49 -0.66
C ASN A 354 -12.21 2.61 -1.62
N ALA A 355 -12.10 2.89 -2.91
CA ALA A 355 -12.51 1.97 -3.96
C ALA A 355 -11.67 0.68 -3.90
N THR A 356 -12.31 -0.46 -4.16
CA THR A 356 -11.69 -1.78 -4.08
C THR A 356 -12.07 -2.62 -5.29
N GLY A 357 -11.52 -2.27 -6.45
CA GLY A 357 -11.77 -3.02 -7.68
C GLY A 357 -13.26 -3.00 -8.11
N PRO A 358 -13.70 -4.00 -8.88
CA PRO A 358 -15.05 -4.05 -9.45
C PRO A 358 -16.19 -4.04 -8.44
N SER A 359 -15.96 -4.56 -7.22
CA SER A 359 -16.99 -4.70 -6.19
C SER A 359 -17.34 -3.38 -5.49
N ARG A 360 -16.47 -2.37 -5.60
CA ARG A 360 -16.68 -1.03 -5.06
C ARG A 360 -15.97 0.00 -5.93
N GLN A 361 -16.69 0.44 -6.96
CA GLN A 361 -16.25 1.49 -7.87
C GLN A 361 -16.19 2.85 -7.18
N PRO A 362 -15.24 3.73 -7.56
CA PRO A 362 -15.25 5.10 -7.08
C PRO A 362 -16.46 5.87 -7.61
N ASP A 363 -16.92 6.82 -6.81
CA ASP A 363 -17.93 7.79 -7.23
C ASP A 363 -17.30 8.72 -8.28
N GLY A 364 -17.98 8.95 -9.41
CA GLY A 364 -17.59 9.95 -10.41
C GLY A 364 -18.24 11.29 -10.10
N THR A 365 -19.56 11.36 -10.30
CA THR A 365 -20.38 12.50 -9.89
C THR A 365 -21.31 12.08 -8.78
N LEU A 366 -21.23 12.75 -7.64
CA LEU A 366 -22.05 12.52 -6.46
C LEU A 366 -22.98 13.71 -6.25
N SER A 367 -24.29 13.45 -6.31
CA SER A 367 -25.31 14.44 -5.94
C SER A 367 -25.86 14.14 -4.56
N ILE A 368 -25.65 15.06 -3.63
CA ILE A 368 -26.09 14.95 -2.25
C ILE A 368 -27.32 15.82 -2.05
N THR A 369 -28.46 15.17 -1.84
CA THR A 369 -29.70 15.83 -1.45
C THR A 369 -29.76 15.92 0.06
N VAL A 370 -29.97 17.14 0.57
CA VAL A 370 -30.01 17.43 1.99
C VAL A 370 -31.40 17.88 2.39
N SER A 371 -31.94 17.28 3.46
CA SER A 371 -33.23 17.72 4.01
C SER A 371 -33.17 19.18 4.47
N GLY A 372 -34.12 19.99 4.00
CA GLY A 372 -34.20 21.44 4.24
C GLY A 372 -34.41 22.21 2.94
N ALA A 373 -34.34 23.54 3.02
CA ALA A 373 -34.37 24.44 1.87
C ALA A 373 -33.05 25.17 1.77
N SER A 374 -32.51 25.26 0.55
CA SER A 374 -31.27 26.00 0.30
C SER A 374 -31.49 27.50 0.52
N PRO A 375 -30.52 28.26 1.07
CA PRO A 375 -30.61 29.71 1.15
C PRO A 375 -30.64 30.40 -0.22
N SER A 376 -30.22 29.71 -1.30
CA SER A 376 -30.32 30.23 -2.67
C SER A 376 -31.71 30.09 -3.28
N THR A 377 -32.64 29.39 -2.60
CA THR A 377 -34.05 29.41 -2.96
C THR A 377 -34.56 30.82 -2.68
N GLY A 378 -34.76 31.62 -3.73
CA GLY A 378 -35.38 32.93 -3.60
C GLY A 378 -36.69 32.82 -2.81
N PRO A 379 -37.11 33.85 -2.05
CA PRO A 379 -38.39 33.82 -1.37
C PRO A 379 -39.45 33.52 -2.42
N SER A 380 -40.13 32.37 -2.29
CA SER A 380 -41.23 32.03 -3.18
C SER A 380 -42.22 33.19 -3.10
N SER A 381 -42.29 33.97 -4.18
CA SER A 381 -43.24 35.08 -4.23
C SER A 381 -44.63 34.46 -4.09
N ALA A 382 -45.49 35.08 -3.29
CA ALA A 382 -46.83 34.60 -2.98
C ALA A 382 -47.76 34.47 -4.22
N GLY A 383 -47.26 34.67 -5.44
CA GLY A 383 -48.00 34.59 -6.69
C GLY A 383 -48.00 33.22 -7.38
N GLU A 384 -47.08 32.30 -7.08
CA GLU A 384 -47.03 30.98 -7.77
C GLU A 384 -47.80 29.86 -7.06
N ALA A 385 -48.31 30.09 -5.85
CA ALA A 385 -49.18 29.15 -5.13
C ALA A 385 -50.66 29.25 -5.53
N ALA A 386 -51.01 30.18 -6.42
CA ALA A 386 -52.39 30.41 -6.87
C ALA A 386 -52.66 29.74 -8.24
N VAL A 387 -52.51 28.42 -8.33
CA VAL A 387 -53.27 27.64 -9.32
C VAL A 387 -54.32 26.85 -8.56
N ALA A 388 -55.52 27.41 -8.52
CA ALA A 388 -56.70 26.70 -8.05
C ALA A 388 -56.95 25.48 -8.96
N GLY A 389 -57.01 24.28 -8.36
CA GLY A 389 -57.75 23.17 -8.95
C GLY A 389 -56.98 22.09 -9.72
N ALA A 390 -55.81 21.64 -9.26
CA ALA A 390 -55.25 20.36 -9.72
C ALA A 390 -55.46 19.24 -8.67
N PRO A 391 -55.94 18.03 -9.05
CA PRO A 391 -56.14 16.93 -8.10
C PRO A 391 -54.81 16.48 -7.50
N ARG A 392 -54.70 16.48 -6.17
CA ARG A 392 -53.53 15.98 -5.46
C ARG A 392 -53.52 14.45 -5.51
N THR A 393 -52.70 13.88 -6.40
CA THR A 393 -52.33 12.46 -6.35
C THR A 393 -51.33 12.23 -5.21
N SER A 394 -51.76 11.46 -4.22
CA SER A 394 -51.01 11.03 -3.04
C SER A 394 -49.86 10.08 -3.42
N ALA A 395 -48.63 10.60 -3.56
CA ALA A 395 -47.39 9.81 -3.53
C ALA A 395 -46.11 10.69 -3.36
N ALA A 396 -46.22 11.85 -2.72
CA ALA A 396 -45.09 12.76 -2.49
C ALA A 396 -45.07 13.17 -1.02
N PHE A 397 -43.86 13.19 -0.46
CA PHE A 397 -43.49 13.71 0.86
C PHE A 397 -44.34 14.95 1.23
N ASN A 398 -45.16 14.81 2.27
CA ASN A 398 -46.11 15.83 2.70
C ASN A 398 -45.46 16.60 3.87
N PRO A 399 -44.94 17.83 3.69
CA PRO A 399 -44.73 18.72 4.83
C PRO A 399 -46.06 18.80 5.56
N ASP A 400 -46.06 18.62 6.88
CA ASP A 400 -47.29 18.46 7.67
C ASP A 400 -48.21 19.67 7.49
N ALA A 401 -49.15 19.57 6.54
CA ALA A 401 -50.00 20.68 6.11
C ALA A 401 -50.78 21.30 7.28
N ALA A 402 -50.97 20.52 8.35
CA ALA A 402 -51.60 20.95 9.58
C ALA A 402 -50.84 22.10 10.26
N LEU A 403 -49.52 22.20 10.11
CA LEU A 403 -48.72 23.26 10.75
C LEU A 403 -49.13 24.66 10.27
N ASP A 404 -49.46 24.82 8.98
CA ASP A 404 -49.86 26.10 8.40
C ASP A 404 -51.28 26.49 8.84
N ASP A 405 -52.19 25.51 8.92
CA ASP A 405 -53.56 25.71 9.40
C ASP A 405 -53.56 26.13 10.88
N PHE A 406 -52.81 25.41 11.74
CA PHE A 406 -52.64 25.80 13.13
C PHE A 406 -51.93 27.15 13.28
N LEU A 407 -50.99 27.50 12.41
CA LEU A 407 -50.29 28.78 12.44
C LEU A 407 -51.25 29.94 12.20
N SER A 408 -52.15 29.79 11.22
CA SER A 408 -53.22 30.74 10.93
C SER A 408 -54.26 30.86 12.06
N GLY A 409 -54.22 29.97 13.05
CA GLY A 409 -55.16 29.92 14.16
C GLY A 409 -56.50 29.26 13.79
N ALA A 410 -56.57 28.59 12.63
CA ALA A 410 -57.71 27.81 12.19
C ALA A 410 -57.47 26.32 12.52
N PRO A 411 -57.99 25.80 13.66
CA PRO A 411 -57.80 24.40 14.00
C PRO A 411 -58.51 23.50 12.98
N LEU A 412 -57.83 22.42 12.58
CA LEU A 412 -58.39 21.41 11.68
C LEU A 412 -59.55 20.64 12.30
N GLU A 413 -60.46 20.15 11.45
CA GLU A 413 -61.58 19.31 11.86
C GLU A 413 -61.07 18.02 12.52
N GLY A 414 -61.62 17.68 13.69
CA GLY A 414 -61.15 16.55 14.51
C GLY A 414 -60.02 16.88 15.49
N SER A 415 -59.58 18.13 15.58
CA SER A 415 -58.62 18.55 16.61
C SER A 415 -59.28 18.79 17.98
N GLN A 416 -58.62 18.34 19.06
CA GLN A 416 -59.06 18.57 20.44
C GLN A 416 -58.21 19.67 21.07
N ARG A 417 -58.83 20.76 21.52
CA ARG A 417 -58.11 21.87 22.16
C ARG A 417 -57.58 21.44 23.54
N VAL A 418 -56.30 21.71 23.81
CA VAL A 418 -55.67 21.46 25.12
C VAL A 418 -55.63 22.73 25.97
N ARG A 419 -55.56 22.57 27.29
CA ARG A 419 -55.33 23.68 28.22
C ARG A 419 -53.84 23.84 28.50
N ILE A 420 -53.35 25.07 28.37
CA ILE A 420 -51.94 25.39 28.59
C ILE A 420 -51.85 26.38 29.76
N GLY A 421 -51.21 25.95 30.85
CA GLY A 421 -50.90 26.79 32.01
C GLY A 421 -49.49 27.38 31.92
N GLY A 422 -49.27 28.56 32.50
CA GLY A 422 -47.94 29.17 32.64
C GLY A 422 -47.51 30.16 31.55
N GLY A 423 -48.30 30.35 30.48
CA GLY A 423 -47.91 31.16 29.31
C GLY A 423 -48.89 32.25 28.85
N GLY A 424 -49.95 32.51 29.62
CA GLY A 424 -51.01 33.48 29.26
C GLY A 424 -51.94 33.01 28.12
N ASP A 425 -53.02 33.74 27.89
CA ASP A 425 -54.09 33.38 26.93
C ASP A 425 -53.65 33.42 25.45
N ALA A 426 -52.47 33.99 25.18
CA ALA A 426 -51.89 34.09 23.84
C ALA A 426 -51.31 32.76 23.32
N ILE A 427 -51.14 31.76 24.20
CA ILE A 427 -50.65 30.44 23.83
C ILE A 427 -51.84 29.50 23.68
N GLN A 428 -51.92 28.84 22.53
CA GLN A 428 -52.99 27.92 22.20
C GLN A 428 -52.39 26.56 21.85
N GLY A 429 -53.13 25.48 22.09
CA GLY A 429 -52.68 24.16 21.65
C GLY A 429 -53.83 23.22 21.35
N TRP A 430 -53.52 22.21 20.54
CA TRP A 430 -54.46 21.21 20.06
C TRP A 430 -53.80 19.85 19.92
N ILE A 431 -54.56 18.78 20.12
CA ILE A 431 -54.20 17.42 19.73
C ILE A 431 -54.87 17.13 18.39
N TYR A 432 -54.08 16.69 17.42
CA TYR A 432 -54.55 16.32 16.10
C TYR A 432 -53.75 15.12 15.58
N ASN A 433 -54.45 14.06 15.13
CA ASN A 433 -53.86 12.78 14.71
C ASN A 433 -52.86 12.19 15.72
N GLY A 434 -53.11 12.36 17.02
CA GLY A 434 -52.24 11.84 18.08
C GLY A 434 -51.02 12.71 18.41
N ALA A 435 -50.76 13.80 17.67
CA ALA A 435 -49.68 14.74 17.95
C ALA A 435 -50.19 16.04 18.59
N LEU A 436 -49.35 16.69 19.38
CA LEU A 436 -49.62 17.99 20.01
C LEU A 436 -49.09 19.12 19.14
N TYR A 437 -49.95 20.10 18.86
CA TYR A 437 -49.61 21.36 18.20
C TYR A 437 -49.73 22.49 19.20
N VAL A 438 -48.68 23.28 19.40
CA VAL A 438 -48.69 24.45 20.28
C VAL A 438 -48.36 25.68 19.47
N ARG A 439 -49.16 26.74 19.62
CA ARG A 439 -49.06 28.02 18.92
C ARG A 439 -48.80 29.16 19.90
N GLY A 440 -47.85 30.03 19.59
CA GLY A 440 -47.64 31.28 20.34
C GLY A 440 -46.38 32.04 19.94
N ALA A 441 -46.14 33.17 20.60
CA ALA A 441 -44.99 34.03 20.40
C ALA A 441 -43.85 33.72 21.38
N PHE A 442 -43.24 32.54 21.24
CA PHE A 442 -42.13 32.08 22.08
C PHE A 442 -41.15 31.22 21.29
N PHE A 443 -40.14 30.66 21.95
CA PHE A 443 -39.20 29.67 21.43
C PHE A 443 -39.23 28.47 22.36
N VAL A 444 -39.34 27.26 21.83
CA VAL A 444 -39.21 26.03 22.64
C VAL A 444 -37.74 25.76 22.90
N VAL A 445 -37.38 25.65 24.17
CA VAL A 445 -36.03 25.30 24.63
C VAL A 445 -35.92 23.79 24.85
N ASN A 446 -36.93 23.16 25.45
CA ASN A 446 -36.96 21.74 25.79
C ASN A 446 -38.42 21.30 26.03
N PRO A 447 -38.89 20.11 25.58
CA PRO A 447 -38.24 19.10 24.72
C PRO A 447 -38.06 19.53 23.27
N ALA A 448 -37.28 18.73 22.53
CA ALA A 448 -37.22 18.86 21.08
C ALA A 448 -38.61 18.66 20.46
N TYR A 449 -38.89 19.41 19.41
CA TYR A 449 -40.15 19.36 18.65
C TYR A 449 -39.91 18.68 17.30
N ASP A 450 -40.94 18.04 16.76
CA ASP A 450 -40.90 17.26 15.52
C ASP A 450 -41.16 18.10 14.27
N GLY A 451 -41.75 19.29 14.45
CA GLY A 451 -42.01 20.24 13.36
C GLY A 451 -42.29 21.64 13.86
N THR A 452 -42.09 22.65 13.02
CA THR A 452 -42.45 24.03 13.33
C THR A 452 -42.82 24.82 12.08
N ALA A 453 -43.77 25.75 12.24
CA ALA A 453 -44.09 26.77 11.25
C ALA A 453 -44.03 28.16 11.90
N ARG A 454 -43.78 29.20 11.10
CA ARG A 454 -43.68 30.59 11.57
C ARG A 454 -44.49 31.52 10.69
N SER A 455 -45.11 32.52 11.31
CA SER A 455 -45.81 33.61 10.62
C SER A 455 -44.79 34.46 9.83
N THR A 456 -45.26 35.13 8.79
CA THR A 456 -44.45 35.96 7.88
C THR A 456 -43.72 37.10 8.61
N ASP A 457 -44.32 37.60 9.69
CA ASP A 457 -43.74 38.61 10.58
C ASP A 457 -42.79 38.03 11.64
N GLY A 458 -42.65 36.71 11.69
CA GLY A 458 -41.77 35.97 12.61
C GLY A 458 -42.24 35.96 14.07
N THR A 459 -43.35 36.62 14.39
CA THR A 459 -43.83 36.81 15.78
C THR A 459 -44.54 35.57 16.31
N MET A 460 -45.36 34.94 15.47
CA MET A 460 -46.14 33.75 15.82
C MET A 460 -45.50 32.50 15.26
N ARG A 461 -45.49 31.43 16.05
CA ARG A 461 -44.97 30.13 15.66
C ARG A 461 -45.87 29.01 16.13
N VAL A 462 -45.77 27.88 15.47
CA VAL A 462 -46.37 26.61 15.88
C VAL A 462 -45.28 25.57 16.01
N TRP A 463 -45.39 24.70 17.01
CA TRP A 463 -44.54 23.54 17.21
C TRP A 463 -45.38 22.28 17.28
N LYS A 464 -44.92 21.21 16.65
CA LYS A 464 -45.49 19.88 16.70
C LYS A 464 -44.66 18.99 17.63
N PHE A 465 -45.33 18.18 18.46
CA PHE A 465 -44.74 17.16 19.30
C PHE A 465 -45.48 15.83 19.11
N ASP A 466 -44.76 14.80 18.70
CA ASP A 466 -45.22 13.43 18.45
C ASP A 466 -44.19 12.43 19.04
N PRO A 467 -44.41 11.92 20.27
CA PRO A 467 -45.67 11.94 21.02
C PRO A 467 -45.97 13.26 21.76
N PRO A 468 -47.23 13.51 22.16
CA PRO A 468 -47.62 14.67 22.97
C PRO A 468 -46.85 14.80 24.28
N VAL A 469 -46.44 16.02 24.63
CA VAL A 469 -45.66 16.33 25.84
C VAL A 469 -46.44 17.16 26.87
N SER A 470 -46.32 16.83 28.15
CA SER A 470 -47.09 17.50 29.23
C SER A 470 -46.44 18.78 29.77
N ARG A 471 -45.17 19.05 29.45
CA ARG A 471 -44.43 20.24 29.90
C ARG A 471 -43.50 20.74 28.82
N LEU A 472 -43.44 22.06 28.64
CA LEU A 472 -42.51 22.76 27.76
C LEU A 472 -41.73 23.80 28.54
N LEU A 473 -40.40 23.82 28.40
CA LEU A 473 -39.58 24.97 28.73
C LEU A 473 -39.52 25.86 27.50
N VAL A 474 -39.94 27.12 27.65
CA VAL A 474 -40.02 28.08 26.56
C VAL A 474 -39.30 29.36 26.93
N GLN A 475 -38.83 30.09 25.93
CA GLN A 475 -38.19 31.38 26.06
C GLN A 475 -39.01 32.43 25.28
N ASN A 476 -39.30 33.58 25.89
CA ASN A 476 -39.98 34.66 25.19
C ASN A 476 -39.01 35.48 24.31
N ALA A 477 -39.52 36.44 23.54
CA ALA A 477 -38.70 37.30 22.68
C ALA A 477 -37.63 38.13 23.41
N HIS A 478 -37.75 38.29 24.74
CA HIS A 478 -36.82 39.04 25.58
C HIS A 478 -35.81 38.13 26.31
N GLY A 479 -35.80 36.83 25.98
CA GLY A 479 -34.88 35.87 26.57
C GLY A 479 -35.30 35.30 27.92
N ALA A 480 -36.46 35.69 28.47
CA ALA A 480 -36.94 35.15 29.74
C ALA A 480 -37.56 33.76 29.55
N GLU A 481 -37.15 32.81 30.39
CA GLU A 481 -37.64 31.45 30.36
C GLU A 481 -38.91 31.26 31.21
N ALA A 482 -39.83 30.46 30.72
CA ALA A 482 -41.06 30.07 31.40
C ALA A 482 -41.37 28.59 31.15
N VAL A 483 -42.09 27.97 32.08
CA VAL A 483 -42.54 26.58 31.92
C VAL A 483 -44.03 26.56 31.62
N LEU A 484 -44.40 25.95 30.49
CA LEU A 484 -45.78 25.68 30.12
C LEU A 484 -46.18 24.29 30.59
N SER A 485 -47.34 24.16 31.21
CA SER A 485 -47.94 22.88 31.60
C SER A 485 -49.14 22.59 30.70
N ILE A 486 -49.15 21.44 30.03
CA ILE A 486 -50.19 21.04 29.07
C ILE A 486 -51.10 20.00 29.72
N GLN A 487 -52.40 20.27 29.70
CA GLN A 487 -53.45 19.40 30.20
C GLN A 487 -54.35 19.01 29.02
N TYR A 488 -54.44 17.70 28.75
CA TYR A 488 -55.17 17.12 27.64
C TYR A 488 -56.67 16.96 27.92
#